data_AF-A0A397VF59-F1
#
_entry.id   AF-A0A397VF59-F1
#
_cell.length_a   1.000
_cell.length_b   1.000
_cell.length_c   1.000
_cell.angle_alpha   90.00
_cell.angle_beta   90.00
_cell.angle_gamma   90.00
#
_symmetry.space_group_name_H-M   'P 1'
#
loop_
_entity.id
_entity.type
_entity.pdbx_description
1 polymer ?
#
loop_
_entity_poly.entity_id
_entity_poly.type
_entity_poly.pdbx_seq_one_letter_code
_entity_poly.pdbx_strand_id
1 'polypeptide(L)'
;MLPYQRRKKNWFPDILYYEASVNELKKYIKKSTEDEEIFENLLTSVKNLFPEIKDSNEDIKHTIKTQKDESLKDLKAQMDESLKDLKAQMDESLKDLKTQEDKSLKDLKAQIDESLKDLKAQINELIKDLKAK
;
A
#
# COMPACT_ATOMS: atom_id res chain seq x y z
N MET A 1 12.99 -10.61 67.53
CA MET A 1 14.30 -10.18 68.07
C MET A 1 14.10 -9.48 69.40
N LEU A 2 14.97 -9.72 70.38
CA LEU A 2 14.69 -9.37 71.77
C LEU A 2 15.09 -7.91 72.10
N PRO A 3 14.22 -7.12 72.77
CA PRO A 3 14.42 -5.67 72.97
C PRO A 3 15.72 -5.28 73.67
N TYR A 4 16.30 -6.16 74.49
CA TYR A 4 17.49 -5.86 75.28
C TYR A 4 18.80 -5.88 74.50
N GLN A 5 18.83 -6.52 73.32
CA GLN A 5 20.00 -6.48 72.45
C GLN A 5 20.19 -5.08 71.86
N ARG A 6 19.13 -4.25 71.83
CA ARG A 6 19.13 -2.90 71.23
C ARG A 6 19.98 -1.83 71.93
N ARG A 7 20.51 -2.12 73.12
CA ARG A 7 21.08 -1.12 74.04
C ARG A 7 22.57 -1.31 74.34
N LYS A 8 23.29 -2.09 73.54
CA LYS A 8 24.77 -2.15 73.63
C LYS A 8 25.41 -1.14 72.69
N LYS A 9 26.47 -0.47 73.14
CA LYS A 9 27.18 0.59 72.39
C LYS A 9 27.77 0.10 71.05
N ASN A 10 27.92 -1.22 70.89
CA ASN A 10 28.46 -1.90 69.70
C ASN A 10 27.43 -2.87 69.09
N TRP A 11 26.15 -2.48 69.12
CA TRP A 11 25.06 -3.38 68.75
C TRP A 11 24.81 -3.48 67.23
N PHE A 12 25.22 -2.49 66.45
CA PHE A 12 25.32 -2.68 65.01
C PHE A 12 26.61 -3.46 64.70
N PRO A 13 26.55 -4.59 63.96
CA PRO A 13 27.76 -5.15 63.36
C PRO A 13 28.43 -4.05 62.56
N ASP A 14 29.75 -3.89 62.72
CA ASP A 14 30.52 -2.97 61.89
C ASP A 14 30.16 -3.28 60.44
N ILE A 15 29.46 -2.34 59.79
CA ILE A 15 29.25 -2.42 58.35
C ILE A 15 30.67 -2.34 57.80
N LEU A 16 31.20 -3.48 57.36
CA LEU A 16 32.46 -3.54 56.65
C LEU A 16 32.22 -2.84 55.31
N TYR A 17 32.28 -1.51 55.33
CA TYR A 17 32.52 -0.74 54.13
C TYR A 17 33.90 -1.17 53.67
N TYR A 18 33.97 -1.98 52.61
CA TYR A 18 35.16 -2.02 51.80
C TYR A 18 35.29 -0.62 51.18
N GLU A 19 35.93 0.30 51.91
CA GLU A 19 36.42 1.55 51.35
C GLU A 19 37.54 1.19 50.39
N ALA A 20 37.17 0.67 49.22
CA ALA A 20 38.07 0.65 48.09
C ALA A 20 38.44 2.11 47.84
N SER A 21 39.67 2.47 48.20
CA SER A 21 40.15 3.83 48.03
C SER A 21 39.90 4.22 46.57
N VAL A 22 39.45 5.45 46.31
CA VAL A 22 39.31 5.98 44.94
C VAL A 22 40.60 5.73 44.13
N ASN A 23 41.75 5.69 44.80
CA ASN A 23 43.04 5.36 44.21
C ASN A 23 43.17 3.88 43.80
N GLU A 24 42.62 2.95 44.56
CA GLU A 24 42.59 1.52 44.21
C GLU A 24 41.65 1.28 43.03
N LEU A 25 40.44 1.87 43.04
CA LEU A 25 39.53 1.79 41.89
C LEU A 25 40.16 2.37 40.63
N LYS A 26 40.82 3.53 40.72
CA LYS A 26 41.60 4.09 39.60
C LYS A 26 42.69 3.13 39.12
N LYS A 27 43.33 2.39 40.02
CA LYS A 27 44.38 1.42 39.68
C LYS A 27 43.82 0.21 38.94
N TYR A 28 42.66 -0.29 39.37
CA TYR A 28 41.95 -1.38 38.69
C TYR A 28 41.43 -0.97 37.31
N ILE A 29 40.82 0.22 37.20
CA ILE A 29 40.37 0.77 35.92
C ILE A 29 41.56 0.93 34.97
N LYS A 30 42.67 1.48 35.47
CA LYS A 30 43.88 1.67 34.68
C LYS A 30 44.47 0.35 34.18
N LYS A 31 44.47 -0.67 35.05
CA LYS A 31 44.90 -2.02 34.71
C LYS A 31 43.99 -2.66 33.65
N SER A 32 42.68 -2.51 33.77
CA SER A 32 41.73 -3.02 32.75
C SER A 32 41.80 -2.26 31.42
N THR A 33 42.22 -0.99 31.43
CA THR A 33 42.46 -0.24 30.18
C THR A 33 43.80 -0.57 29.52
N GLU A 34 44.71 -1.21 30.26
CA GLU A 34 46.01 -1.68 29.76
C GLU A 34 45.95 -3.18 29.35
N ASP A 35 44.85 -3.89 29.66
CA ASP A 35 44.62 -5.27 29.19
C ASP A 35 44.30 -5.29 27.68
N GLU A 36 45.36 -5.39 26.87
CA GLU A 36 45.31 -5.49 25.40
C GLU A 36 44.32 -6.57 24.92
N GLU A 37 44.18 -7.66 25.65
CA GLU A 37 43.28 -8.76 25.31
C GLU A 37 41.80 -8.32 25.24
N ILE A 38 41.36 -7.46 26.15
CA ILE A 38 39.98 -6.93 26.15
C ILE A 38 39.77 -6.03 24.92
N PHE A 39 40.77 -5.22 24.59
CA PHE A 39 40.72 -4.32 23.44
C PHE A 39 40.73 -5.10 22.13
N GLU A 40 41.59 -6.10 21.97
CA GLU A 40 41.67 -6.93 20.76
C GLU A 40 40.40 -7.76 20.55
N ASN A 41 39.81 -8.30 21.62
CA ASN A 41 38.53 -9.01 21.53
C ASN A 41 37.39 -8.08 21.08
N LEU A 42 37.33 -6.85 21.62
CA LEU A 42 36.38 -5.83 21.18
C LEU A 42 36.61 -5.42 19.73
N LEU A 43 37.87 -5.17 19.34
CA LEU A 43 38.25 -4.77 18.00
C LEU A 43 37.88 -5.85 16.98
N THR A 44 38.12 -7.11 17.32
CA THR A 44 37.77 -8.27 16.49
C THR A 44 36.25 -8.40 16.34
N SER A 45 35.51 -8.23 17.43
CA SER A 45 34.04 -8.24 17.42
C SER A 45 33.49 -7.13 16.52
N VAL A 46 34.01 -5.92 16.65
CA VAL A 46 33.62 -4.76 15.81
C VAL A 46 33.97 -5.00 14.34
N LYS A 47 35.14 -5.58 14.04
CA LYS A 47 35.54 -5.94 12.67
C LYS A 47 34.59 -6.94 12.02
N ASN A 48 34.06 -7.89 12.78
CA ASN A 48 33.12 -8.90 12.29
C ASN A 48 31.70 -8.33 12.08
N LEU A 49 31.31 -7.30 12.84
CA LEU A 49 30.01 -6.64 12.65
C LEU A 49 29.92 -5.87 11.32
N PHE A 50 31.02 -5.31 10.82
CA PHE A 50 31.02 -4.57 9.56
C PHE A 50 30.52 -5.37 8.35
N PRO A 51 31.05 -6.58 8.06
CA PRO A 51 30.54 -7.40 6.96
C PRO A 51 29.10 -7.86 7.21
N GLU A 52 28.74 -8.25 8.43
CA GLU A 52 27.35 -8.65 8.76
C GLU A 52 26.34 -7.54 8.49
N ILE A 53 26.64 -6.31 8.91
CA ILE A 53 25.80 -5.13 8.64
C ILE A 53 25.71 -4.87 7.14
N LYS A 54 26.83 -5.00 6.42
CA LYS A 54 26.87 -4.78 4.97
C LYS A 54 26.01 -5.80 4.22
N ASP A 55 26.15 -7.08 4.56
CA ASP A 55 25.40 -8.17 3.93
C ASP A 55 23.90 -8.02 4.23
N SER A 56 23.55 -7.74 5.49
CA SER A 56 22.17 -7.45 5.90
C SER A 56 21.57 -6.28 5.11
N ASN A 57 22.36 -5.23 4.83
CA ASN A 57 21.89 -4.06 4.11
C ASN A 57 21.65 -4.34 2.61
N GLU A 58 22.48 -5.19 1.99
CA GLU A 58 22.24 -5.65 0.61
C GLU A 58 21.01 -6.56 0.53
N ASP A 59 20.78 -7.43 1.51
CA ASP A 59 19.58 -8.28 1.59
C ASP A 59 18.29 -7.45 1.73
N ILE A 60 18.31 -6.43 2.59
CA ILE A 60 17.20 -5.48 2.75
C ILE A 60 16.94 -4.77 1.42
N LYS A 61 17.99 -4.28 0.76
CA LYS A 61 17.89 -3.57 -0.53
C LYS A 61 17.35 -4.48 -1.63
N HIS A 62 17.78 -5.74 -1.69
CA HIS A 62 17.23 -6.73 -2.61
C HIS A 62 15.74 -6.94 -2.35
N THR A 63 15.36 -7.21 -1.09
CA THR A 63 13.97 -7.43 -0.68
C THR A 63 13.06 -6.26 -1.04
N ILE A 64 13.48 -5.03 -0.74
CA ILE A 64 12.74 -3.82 -1.10
C ILE A 64 12.57 -3.72 -2.62
N LYS A 65 13.62 -4.02 -3.39
CA LYS A 65 13.54 -3.99 -4.85
C LYS A 65 12.55 -5.03 -5.37
N THR A 66 12.60 -6.27 -4.88
CA THR A 66 11.68 -7.34 -5.29
C THR A 66 10.23 -6.97 -4.98
N GLN A 67 9.95 -6.52 -3.76
CA GLN A 67 8.61 -6.09 -3.36
C GLN A 67 8.08 -4.93 -4.20
N LYS A 68 8.95 -3.95 -4.53
CA LYS A 68 8.59 -2.84 -5.41
C LYS A 68 8.26 -3.33 -6.82
N ASP A 69 9.06 -4.23 -7.37
CA ASP A 69 8.86 -4.76 -8.72
C ASP A 69 7.58 -5.61 -8.80
N GLU A 70 7.27 -6.39 -7.78
CA GLU A 70 6.01 -7.13 -7.65
C GLU A 70 4.81 -6.17 -7.57
N SER A 71 4.86 -5.18 -6.68
CA SER A 71 3.80 -4.17 -6.54
C SER A 71 3.54 -3.42 -7.85
N LEU A 72 4.60 -3.11 -8.63
CA LEU A 72 4.46 -2.47 -9.93
C LEU A 72 3.84 -3.40 -10.99
N LYS A 73 4.13 -4.70 -10.95
CA LYS A 73 3.48 -5.68 -11.85
C LYS A 73 1.99 -5.81 -11.54
N ASP A 74 1.64 -5.89 -10.27
CA ASP A 74 0.24 -6.02 -9.84
C ASP A 74 -0.57 -4.78 -10.23
N LEU A 75 -0.02 -3.58 -10.01
CA LEU A 75 -0.66 -2.34 -10.44
C LEU A 75 -0.87 -2.27 -11.96
N LYS A 76 0.10 -2.74 -12.76
CA LYS A 76 -0.04 -2.80 -14.22
C LYS A 76 -1.14 -3.78 -14.63
N ALA A 77 -1.19 -4.96 -14.02
CA ALA A 77 -2.22 -5.95 -14.32
C ALA A 77 -3.63 -5.42 -14.02
N GLN A 78 -3.82 -4.76 -12.86
CA GLN A 78 -5.10 -4.13 -12.49
C GLN A 78 -5.50 -3.02 -13.47
N MET A 79 -4.54 -2.21 -13.93
CA MET A 79 -4.80 -1.16 -14.92
C MET A 79 -5.21 -1.75 -16.28
N ASP A 80 -4.53 -2.80 -16.73
CA ASP A 80 -4.85 -3.48 -17.99
C ASP A 80 -6.24 -4.13 -17.96
N GLU A 81 -6.63 -4.72 -16.83
CA GLU A 81 -7.97 -5.27 -16.62
C GLU A 81 -9.03 -4.17 -16.64
N SER A 82 -8.80 -3.08 -15.90
CA SER A 82 -9.70 -1.92 -15.89
C SER A 82 -9.90 -1.31 -17.29
N LEU A 83 -8.84 -1.25 -18.10
CA LEU A 83 -8.92 -0.77 -19.48
C LEU A 83 -9.73 -1.70 -20.39
N LYS A 84 -9.61 -3.03 -20.21
CA LYS A 84 -10.42 -3.99 -20.95
C LYS A 84 -11.90 -3.85 -20.61
N ASP A 85 -12.22 -3.71 -19.33
CA ASP A 85 -13.59 -3.54 -18.86
C ASP A 85 -14.21 -2.26 -19.39
N LEU A 86 -13.49 -1.13 -19.32
CA LEU A 86 -13.93 0.14 -19.90
C LEU A 86 -14.19 0.03 -21.40
N LYS A 87 -13.33 -0.69 -22.12
CA LYS A 87 -13.50 -0.90 -23.57
C LYS A 87 -14.76 -1.73 -23.86
N ALA A 88 -15.00 -2.79 -23.09
CA ALA A 88 -16.19 -3.62 -23.24
C ALA A 88 -17.48 -2.82 -22.98
N GLN A 89 -17.51 -2.00 -21.92
CA GLN A 89 -18.65 -1.13 -21.61
C GLN A 89 -18.91 -0.11 -22.72
N MET A 90 -17.85 0.44 -23.32
CA MET A 90 -17.97 1.38 -24.44
C MET A 90 -18.52 0.70 -25.69
N ASP A 91 -18.04 -0.51 -26.00
CA ASP A 91 -18.54 -1.30 -27.14
C ASP A 91 -20.01 -1.68 -26.98
N GLU A 92 -20.44 -2.02 -25.75
CA GLU A 92 -21.84 -2.29 -25.43
C GLU A 92 -22.71 -1.03 -25.60
N SER A 93 -22.27 0.09 -25.02
CA SER A 93 -22.96 1.38 -25.15
C SER A 93 -23.13 1.81 -26.61
N LEU A 94 -22.12 1.56 -27.46
CA LEU A 94 -22.19 1.84 -28.89
C LEU A 94 -23.20 0.95 -29.63
N LYS A 95 -23.33 -0.33 -29.24
CA LYS A 95 -24.35 -1.23 -29.81
C LYS A 95 -25.75 -0.81 -29.43
N ASP A 96 -25.94 -0.39 -28.18
CA ASP A 96 -27.23 0.08 -27.68
C ASP A 96 -27.67 1.35 -28.41
N LEU A 97 -26.75 2.33 -28.57
CA LEU A 97 -27.01 3.54 -29.33
C LEU A 97 -27.40 3.25 -30.78
N LYS A 98 -26.69 2.36 -31.47
CA LYS A 98 -27.04 1.95 -32.85
C LYS A 98 -28.42 1.32 -32.91
N THR A 99 -28.75 0.45 -31.95
CA THR A 99 -30.06 -0.20 -31.89
C THR A 99 -31.19 0.81 -31.66
N GLN A 100 -30.94 1.82 -30.82
CA GLN A 100 -31.90 2.89 -30.58
C GLN A 100 -32.08 3.79 -31.82
N GLU A 101 -31.00 4.10 -32.52
CA GLU A 101 -31.04 4.86 -33.77
C GLU A 101 -31.83 4.11 -34.86
N ASP A 102 -31.56 2.81 -35.05
CA ASP A 102 -32.29 1.96 -36.00
C ASP A 102 -33.79 1.90 -35.71
N LYS A 103 -34.17 1.81 -34.43
CA LYS A 103 -35.58 1.86 -34.02
C LYS A 103 -36.20 3.21 -34.37
N SER A 104 -35.52 4.30 -34.02
CA SER A 104 -36.01 5.66 -34.29
C SER A 104 -36.19 5.92 -35.79
N LEU A 105 -35.27 5.43 -36.63
CA LEU A 105 -35.39 5.52 -38.09
C LEU A 105 -36.58 4.71 -38.64
N LYS A 106 -36.83 3.52 -38.10
CA LYS A 106 -38.01 2.71 -38.48
C LYS A 106 -39.31 3.41 -38.11
N ASP A 107 -39.37 3.98 -36.91
CA ASP A 107 -40.55 4.70 -36.43
C ASP A 107 -40.83 5.94 -37.27
N LEU A 108 -39.80 6.73 -37.59
CA LEU A 108 -39.92 7.88 -38.50
C LEU A 108 -40.41 7.47 -39.89
N LYS A 109 -39.88 6.37 -40.43
CA LYS A 109 -40.33 5.86 -41.74
C LYS A 109 -41.80 5.46 -41.72
N ALA A 110 -42.24 4.78 -40.66
CA ALA A 110 -43.64 4.40 -40.50
C ALA A 110 -44.57 5.62 -40.43
N GLN A 111 -44.18 6.68 -39.69
CA GLN A 111 -44.95 7.93 -39.61
C GLN A 111 -45.05 8.64 -40.96
N ILE A 112 -43.98 8.65 -41.76
CA ILE A 112 -43.99 9.22 -43.11
C ILE A 112 -44.92 8.41 -44.01
N ASP A 113 -44.84 7.08 -43.98
CA ASP A 113 -45.69 6.20 -44.80
C ASP A 113 -47.18 6.37 -44.46
N GLU A 114 -47.52 6.53 -43.19
CA GLU A 114 -48.88 6.84 -42.73
C GLU A 114 -49.34 8.22 -43.24
N SER A 115 -48.54 9.26 -43.04
CA SER A 115 -48.84 10.61 -43.52
C SER A 115 -49.05 10.66 -45.05
N LEU A 116 -48.27 9.90 -45.81
CA LEU A 116 -48.42 9.80 -47.26
C LEU A 116 -49.71 9.07 -47.67
N LYS A 117 -50.15 8.06 -46.92
CA LYS A 117 -51.44 7.39 -47.15
C LYS A 117 -52.60 8.35 -46.90
N ASP A 118 -52.54 9.11 -45.81
CA ASP A 118 -53.56 10.09 -45.46
C ASP A 118 -53.67 11.18 -46.52
N LEU A 119 -52.54 11.74 -46.97
CA LEU A 119 -52.53 12.72 -48.06
C LEU A 119 -53.12 12.16 -49.36
N LYS A 120 -52.79 10.91 -49.73
CA LYS A 120 -53.39 10.25 -50.90
C LYS A 120 -54.89 10.08 -50.76
N ALA A 121 -55.37 9.69 -49.58
CA ALA A 121 -56.79 9.55 -49.31
C ALA A 121 -57.53 10.89 -49.46
N GLN A 122 -56.97 11.97 -48.88
CA GLN A 122 -57.53 13.32 -49.00
C GLN A 122 -57.59 13.80 -50.46
N ILE A 123 -56.52 13.58 -51.24
CA ILE A 123 -56.50 13.93 -52.67
C ILE A 123 -57.57 13.16 -53.44
N ASN A 124 -57.72 11.86 -53.16
CA ASN A 124 -58.72 11.04 -53.84
C ASN A 124 -60.15 11.51 -53.56
N GLU A 125 -60.47 11.88 -52.32
CA GLU A 125 -61.76 12.47 -51.97
C GLU A 125 -61.99 13.81 -52.68
N LEU A 126 -61.01 14.70 -52.70
CA LEU A 126 -61.11 15.97 -53.44
C LEU A 126 -61.36 15.75 -54.95
N ILE A 127 -60.71 14.75 -55.56
CA ILE A 127 -60.94 14.41 -56.97
C ILE A 127 -62.36 13.88 -57.19
N LYS A 128 -62.90 13.07 -56.28
CA LYS A 128 -64.29 12.58 -56.37
C LYS A 128 -65.28 13.75 -56.27
N ASP A 129 -65.09 14.65 -55.31
CA ASP A 129 -65.94 15.82 -55.11
C ASP A 129 -65.95 16.74 -56.34
N LEU A 130 -64.80 16.93 -56.99
CA LEU A 130 -64.70 17.71 -58.23
C LEU A 130 -65.41 17.05 -59.42
N LYS A 131 -65.45 15.71 -59.48
CA LYS A 131 -66.15 14.97 -60.53
C LYS A 131 -67.66 14.90 -60.33
N ALA A 132 -68.13 15.11 -59.10
CA ALA A 132 -69.54 15.11 -58.74
C ALA A 132 -70.23 16.48 -58.91
N LYS A 133 -69.46 17.54 -59.19
CA LYS A 133 -69.93 18.89 -59.56
C LYS A 133 -70.01 19.05 -61.07
#